data_AF-D4RXS8-F1
#
_entry.id   AF-D4RXS8-F1
#
_cell.length_a   1.000
_cell.length_b   1.000
_cell.length_c   1.000
_cell.angle_alpha   90.00
_cell.angle_beta   90.00
_cell.angle_gamma   90.00
#
_symmetry.space_group_name_H-M   'P 1'
#
loop_
_entity.id
_entity.type
_entity.pdbx_description
1 polymer ?
#
loop_
_entity_poly.entity_id
_entity_poly.type
_entity_poly.pdbx_seq_one_letter_code
_entity_poly.pdbx_strand_id
1 'polypeptide(L)'
;MDMNIVGGHMNIQNEKVNTKLLYSVGYVPEVDKYILSCVVTWVAWYNRYYEITKEEYEAFGTERLDQLASRFRELECKSDRFLFSDRDEENTTEQNALRTGMKQK
;
A
#
# COMPACT_ATOMS: atom_id res chain seq x y z
N MET A 1 -32.29 -8.05 9.26
CA MET A 1 -31.96 -6.75 8.63
C MET A 1 -30.46 -6.64 8.67
N ASP A 2 -29.83 -6.98 7.55
CA ASP A 2 -28.39 -7.05 7.38
C ASP A 2 -27.78 -5.64 7.46
N MET A 3 -26.98 -5.39 8.49
CA MET A 3 -26.02 -4.29 8.49
C MET A 3 -24.65 -4.83 8.06
N ASN A 4 -24.54 -5.20 6.78
CA ASN A 4 -23.25 -5.39 6.14
C ASN A 4 -22.69 -4.01 5.77
N ILE A 5 -22.12 -3.31 6.75
CA ILE A 5 -21.10 -2.30 6.44
C ILE A 5 -19.78 -3.07 6.35
N VAL A 6 -19.57 -3.80 5.24
CA VAL A 6 -18.24 -4.29 4.89
C VAL A 6 -17.55 -3.13 4.21
N GLY A 7 -16.94 -2.24 5.01
CA GLY A 7 -15.91 -1.35 4.49
C GLY A 7 -14.82 -2.24 3.93
N GLY A 8 -14.77 -2.39 2.61
CA GLY A 8 -13.88 -3.33 1.94
C GLY A 8 -12.43 -3.12 2.37
N HIS A 9 -11.88 -4.06 3.13
CA HIS A 9 -10.47 -4.11 3.45
C HIS A 9 -9.74 -4.73 2.25
N MET A 10 -8.60 -4.17 1.88
CA MET A 10 -7.77 -4.73 0.83
C MET A 10 -7.27 -6.12 1.25
N ASN A 11 -7.44 -7.11 0.39
CA ASN A 11 -7.00 -8.48 0.65
C ASN A 11 -5.50 -8.63 0.40
N ILE A 12 -4.70 -8.35 1.43
CA ILE A 12 -3.23 -8.48 1.36
C ILE A 12 -2.83 -9.86 1.90
N GLN A 13 -2.34 -10.72 1.01
CA GLN A 13 -1.82 -12.04 1.36
C GLN A 13 -0.38 -11.98 1.85
N ASN A 14 -0.06 -12.85 2.80
CA ASN A 14 1.28 -13.02 3.38
C ASN A 14 1.89 -11.68 3.85
N GLU A 15 1.08 -10.84 4.48
CA GLU A 15 1.52 -9.53 4.94
C GLU A 15 2.64 -9.65 5.98
N LYS A 16 3.71 -8.87 5.77
CA LYS A 16 4.80 -8.68 6.72
C LYS A 16 4.86 -7.22 7.14
N VAL A 17 4.84 -6.96 8.44
CA VAL A 17 4.74 -5.60 8.99
C VAL A 17 6.02 -5.23 9.72
N ASN A 18 6.59 -4.08 9.36
CA ASN A 18 7.67 -3.43 10.10
C ASN A 18 7.09 -2.23 10.86
N THR A 19 6.71 -2.45 12.12
CA THR A 19 6.11 -1.40 12.98
C THR A 19 7.09 -0.32 13.39
N LYS A 20 8.40 -0.61 13.39
CA LYS A 20 9.44 0.38 13.74
C LYS A 20 9.62 1.41 12.64
N LEU A 21 9.65 0.94 11.39
CA LEU A 21 9.80 1.79 10.20
C LEU A 21 8.47 2.09 9.52
N LEU A 22 7.35 1.73 10.16
CA LEU A 22 5.98 2.07 9.81
C LEU A 22 5.55 1.67 8.39
N TYR A 23 6.03 0.55 7.88
CA TYR A 23 5.64 0.03 6.57
C TYR A 23 5.21 -1.44 6.65
N SER A 24 4.41 -1.90 5.70
CA SER A 24 4.14 -3.32 5.47
C SER A 24 4.37 -3.70 4.02
N VAL A 25 4.53 -5.00 3.76
CA VAL A 25 4.59 -5.56 2.41
C VAL A 25 3.69 -6.79 2.31
N GLY A 26 3.17 -7.06 1.12
CA GLY A 26 2.36 -8.24 0.87
C GLY A 26 1.99 -8.39 -0.60
N TYR A 27 1.13 -9.34 -0.90
CA TYR A 27 0.67 -9.62 -2.27
C TYR A 27 -0.84 -9.44 -2.38
N VAL A 28 -1.27 -8.72 -3.41
CA VAL A 28 -2.69 -8.45 -3.71
C VAL A 28 -3.08 -9.26 -4.95
N PRO A 29 -3.78 -10.40 -4.77
CA PRO A 29 -4.10 -11.31 -5.87
C PRO A 29 -5.07 -10.70 -6.89
N GLU A 30 -5.91 -9.75 -6.49
CA GLU A 30 -6.91 -9.12 -7.37
C GLU A 30 -6.28 -8.34 -8.53
N VAL A 31 -5.04 -7.91 -8.36
CA VAL A 31 -4.26 -7.19 -9.38
C VAL A 31 -2.92 -7.83 -9.70
N ASP A 32 -2.64 -8.99 -9.11
CA ASP A 32 -1.36 -9.72 -9.25
C ASP A 32 -0.13 -8.84 -8.96
N LYS A 33 -0.16 -8.10 -7.84
CA LYS A 33 0.94 -7.19 -7.46
C LYS A 33 1.46 -7.47 -6.06
N TYR A 34 2.79 -7.45 -5.93
CA TYR A 34 3.39 -7.20 -4.62
C TYR A 34 3.29 -5.72 -4.31
N ILE A 35 3.04 -5.38 -3.05
CA ILE A 35 2.88 -4.00 -2.62
C ILE A 35 3.73 -3.70 -1.39
N LEU A 36 4.10 -2.43 -1.26
CA LEU A 36 4.63 -1.83 -0.04
C LEU A 36 3.68 -0.73 0.41
N SER A 37 3.17 -0.82 1.63
CA SER A 37 2.35 0.22 2.25
C SER A 37 3.21 1.04 3.22
N CYS A 38 3.13 2.37 3.13
CA CYS A 38 3.80 3.29 4.04
C CYS A 38 2.75 4.07 4.84
N VAL A 39 2.85 4.03 6.17
CA VAL A 39 2.01 4.84 7.05
C VAL A 39 2.50 6.30 7.05
N VAL A 40 1.60 7.22 6.73
CA VAL A 40 1.79 8.67 6.77
C VAL A 40 1.19 9.23 8.07
N THR A 41 2.05 9.61 9.01
CA THR A 41 1.63 9.99 10.38
C THR A 41 1.33 11.47 10.58
N TRP A 42 1.80 12.36 9.70
CA TRP A 42 1.76 13.80 9.94
C TRP A 42 0.40 14.48 9.71
N VAL A 43 -0.42 13.96 8.79
CA VAL A 43 -1.63 14.69 8.35
C VAL A 43 -2.94 13.97 8.70
N ALA A 44 -3.00 12.64 8.70
CA ALA A 44 -4.23 11.91 9.07
C ALA A 44 -4.06 10.40 9.37
N TRP A 45 -2.83 9.91 9.58
CA TRP A 45 -2.58 8.48 9.83
C TRP A 45 -3.21 7.55 8.79
N TYR A 46 -2.74 7.64 7.55
CA TYR A 46 -3.25 6.86 6.41
C TYR A 46 -2.11 6.15 5.68
N ASN A 47 -2.44 5.21 4.80
CA ASN A 47 -1.44 4.48 4.04
C ASN A 47 -1.34 4.98 2.59
N ARG A 48 -0.11 5.00 2.08
CA ARG A 48 0.19 5.07 0.64
C ARG A 48 0.73 3.73 0.18
N TYR A 49 0.29 3.27 -0.99
CA TYR A 49 0.58 1.94 -1.51
C TYR A 49 1.41 2.05 -2.79
N TYR A 50 2.49 1.28 -2.85
CA TYR A 50 3.46 1.28 -3.93
C TYR A 50 3.62 -0.11 -4.51
N GLU A 51 3.81 -0.22 -5.81
CA GLU A 51 4.10 -1.49 -6.47
C GLU A 51 5.51 -1.96 -6.12
N ILE A 52 5.57 -3.15 -5.55
CA ILE A 52 6.65 -4.10 -5.30
C ILE A 52 7.13 -5.00 -6.44
N THR A 53 8.42 -5.30 -6.59
CA THR A 53 8.81 -6.59 -7.21
C THR A 53 8.75 -7.70 -6.16
N LYS A 54 8.63 -8.96 -6.61
CA LYS A 54 8.73 -10.13 -5.72
C LYS A 54 10.07 -10.18 -4.98
N GLU A 55 11.16 -9.83 -5.66
CA GLU A 55 12.51 -9.80 -5.06
C GLU A 55 12.59 -8.80 -3.90
N GLU A 56 12.01 -7.60 -4.05
CA GLU A 56 11.97 -6.61 -2.97
C GLU A 56 11.08 -7.06 -1.81
N TYR A 57 9.96 -7.74 -2.08
CA TYR A 57 9.13 -8.37 -1.04
C TYR A 57 9.90 -9.45 -0.25
N GLU A 58 10.70 -10.26 -0.96
CA GLU A 58 11.55 -11.30 -0.35
C GLU A 58 12.69 -10.70 0.47
N ALA A 59 13.12 -9.47 0.16
CA ALA A 59 14.12 -8.71 0.91
C ALA A 59 13.61 -8.12 2.25
N PHE A 60 12.43 -8.53 2.73
CA PHE A 60 11.90 -8.09 4.02
C PHE A 60 12.84 -8.38 5.18
N GLY A 61 13.03 -7.38 6.05
CA GLY A 61 13.96 -7.45 7.18
C GLY A 61 15.41 -7.07 6.83
N THR A 62 15.67 -6.62 5.60
CA THR A 62 16.97 -6.10 5.18
C THR A 62 16.96 -4.58 5.05
N GLU A 63 18.14 -3.97 5.20
CA GLU A 63 18.31 -2.53 5.02
C GLU A 63 17.92 -2.05 3.61
N ARG A 64 18.04 -2.92 2.59
CA ARG A 64 17.64 -2.61 1.21
C ARG A 64 16.15 -2.27 1.11
N LEU A 65 15.27 -3.05 1.75
CA LEU A 65 13.84 -2.77 1.73
C LEU A 65 13.50 -1.54 2.57
N ASP A 66 14.20 -1.36 3.68
CA ASP A 66 14.03 -0.19 4.56
C ASP A 66 14.37 1.12 3.82
N GLN A 67 15.46 1.14 3.06
CA GLN A 67 15.85 2.26 2.20
C GLN A 67 14.81 2.52 1.09
N LEU A 68 14.25 1.46 0.50
CA LEU A 68 13.19 1.59 -0.50
C LEU A 68 11.92 2.21 0.12
N ALA A 69 11.50 1.76 1.30
CA ALA A 69 10.38 2.33 2.03
C ALA A 69 10.61 3.82 2.36
N SER A 70 11.83 4.19 2.77
CA SER A 70 12.21 5.59 2.99
C SER A 70 12.06 6.41 1.71
N ARG A 71 12.61 5.92 0.60
CA ARG A 71 12.51 6.61 -0.70
C ARG A 71 11.07 6.82 -1.14
N PHE A 72 10.19 5.84 -0.94
CA PHE A 72 8.76 6.01 -1.24
C PHE A 72 8.09 7.07 -0.37
N ARG A 73 8.44 7.15 0.93
CA ARG A 73 7.94 8.23 1.81
C ARG A 73 8.37 9.61 1.32
N GLU A 74 9.60 9.75 0.84
CA GLU A 74 10.14 11.02 0.32
C GLU A 74 9.52 11.42 -1.02
N LEU A 75 9.26 10.45 -1.91
CA LEU A 75 8.65 10.69 -3.21
C LEU A 75 7.14 10.89 -3.13
N GLU A 76 6.48 10.37 -2.10
CA GLU A 76 5.03 10.47 -1.91
C GLU A 76 4.26 9.92 -3.13
N CYS A 77 3.30 10.66 -3.67
CA CYS A 77 2.55 10.31 -4.87
C CYS A 77 3.33 10.55 -6.19
N LYS A 78 4.56 11.09 -6.13
CA LYS A 78 5.39 11.38 -7.32
C LYS A 78 6.22 10.19 -7.78
N SER A 79 6.17 9.06 -7.07
CA SER A 79 6.85 7.84 -7.49
C SER A 79 6.14 7.23 -8.70
N ASP A 80 6.89 6.79 -9.72
CA ASP A 80 6.36 6.02 -10.84
C ASP A 80 5.71 4.69 -10.42
N ARG A 81 5.99 4.24 -9.19
CA ARG A 81 5.46 3.01 -8.59
C ARG A 81 4.28 3.27 -7.66
N PHE A 82 3.83 4.50 -7.53
CA PHE A 82 2.69 4.85 -6.69
C PHE A 82 1.40 4.26 -7.29
N LEU A 83 0.68 3.46 -6.50
CA LEU A 83 -0.57 2.84 -6.92
C LEU A 83 -1.76 3.72 -6.53
N PHE A 84 -1.90 4.02 -5.23
CA PHE A 84 -2.93 4.89 -4.67
C PHE A 84 -2.62 5.15 -3.19
N SER A 85 -3.39 6.04 -2.61
CA SER A 85 -3.43 6.40 -1.19
C SER A 85 -4.82 6.12 -0.63
N ASP A 86 -4.91 5.89 0.68
CA ASP A 86 -6.20 5.93 1.36
C ASP A 86 -6.83 7.33 1.35
N ARG A 87 -6.04 8.38 1.10
CA ARG A 87 -6.51 9.76 0.92
C ARG A 87 -6.82 10.05 -0.55
N ASP A 88 -8.11 10.23 -0.84
CA ASP A 88 -8.62 10.39 -2.22
C ASP A 88 -8.03 11.58 -2.98
N GLU A 89 -7.66 12.65 -2.28
CA GLU A 89 -7.05 13.87 -2.85
C GLU A 89 -5.64 13.64 -3.43
N GLU A 90 -4.97 12.56 -3.03
CA GLU A 90 -3.65 12.18 -3.55
C GLU A 90 -3.73 11.32 -4.81
N ASN A 91 -4.94 10.87 -5.17
CA ASN A 91 -5.18 9.90 -6.23
C ASN A 91 -5.75 10.58 -7.47
N THR A 92 -5.38 10.08 -8.65
CA THR A 92 -6.15 10.33 -9.88
C THR A 92 -7.47 9.56 -9.86
N THR A 93 -8.35 9.85 -10.81
CA THR A 93 -9.60 9.12 -11.02
C THR A 93 -9.36 7.62 -11.23
N GLU A 94 -8.37 7.26 -12.04
CA GLU A 94 -8.00 5.86 -12.32
C GLU A 94 -7.47 5.15 -11.07
N GLN A 95 -6.67 5.85 -10.26
CA GLN A 95 -6.15 5.30 -9.00
C GLN A 95 -7.26 5.08 -7.96
N ASN A 96 -8.24 5.98 -7.89
CA ASN A 96 -9.42 5.79 -7.05
C ASN A 96 -10.28 4.61 -7.53
N ALA A 97 -10.43 4.42 -8.84
CA ALA A 97 -11.11 3.26 -9.40
C ALA A 97 -10.36 1.95 -9.09
N LEU A 98 -9.04 1.94 -9.22
CA LEU A 98 -8.17 0.81 -8.85
C LEU A 98 -8.33 0.46 -7.36
N ARG A 99 -8.22 1.45 -6.47
CA ARG A 99 -8.40 1.28 -5.02
C ARG A 99 -9.77 0.68 -4.69
N THR A 100 -10.81 1.18 -5.34
CA THR A 100 -12.18 0.69 -5.16
C THR A 100 -12.33 -0.75 -5.63
N GLY A 101 -11.76 -1.09 -6.79
CA GLY A 101 -11.72 -2.46 -7.31
C GLY A 101 -10.98 -3.44 -6.40
N MET A 102 -9.91 -3.01 -5.74
CA MET A 102 -9.17 -3.81 -4.75
C MET A 102 -9.91 -4.00 -3.42
N LYS A 103 -10.91 -3.16 -3.12
CA LYS A 103 -11.71 -3.24 -1.88
C LYS A 103 -13.01 -4.04 -2.05
N GLN A 104 -13.48 -4.29 -3.28
CA GLN A 104 -14.85 -4.75 -3.54
C GLN A 104 -15.01 -6.25 -3.90
N LYS A 105 -13.98 -7.10 -3.75
CA LYS A 105 -14.07 -8.51 -4.14
C LYS A 105 -13.79 -9.47 -3.01
#